data_AF-D0MFR2-F1
#
_entry.id   AF-D0MFR2-F1
#
_cell.length_a   1.000
_cell.length_b   1.000
_cell.length_c   1.000
_cell.angle_alpha   90.00
_cell.angle_beta   90.00
_cell.angle_gamma   90.00
#
_symmetry.space_group_name_H-M   'P 1'
#
loop_
_entity.id
_entity.type
_entity.pdbx_description
1 polymer ?
#
loop_
_entity_poly.entity_id
_entity_poly.type
_entity_poly.pdbx_seq_one_letter_code
_entity_poly.pdbx_strand_id
1 'polypeptide(L)' 'MLRRLLQGLSGLGLVLTVAPSWLVFAGRITWEMHADLMLVGTALWFATAPFWMRSKADML' A
#
# COMPACT_ATOMS: atom_id res chain seq x y z
N MET A 1 13.12 -12.59 8.60
CA MET A 1 11.93 -11.99 9.23
C MET A 1 11.60 -10.60 8.66
N LEU A 2 12.53 -9.64 8.66
CA LEU A 2 12.31 -8.27 8.17
C LEU A 2 11.70 -8.16 6.76
N ARG A 3 12.19 -8.96 5.81
CA ARG A 3 11.63 -9.03 4.44
C ARG A 3 10.15 -9.42 4.40
N ARG A 4 9.70 -10.34 5.27
CA ARG A 4 8.28 -10.74 5.35
C ARG A 4 7.43 -9.61 5.96
N LEU A 5 7.97 -8.87 6.92
CA LEU A 5 7.31 -7.69 7.48
C LEU A 5 7.14 -6.59 6.42
N LEU A 6 8.20 -6.32 5.64
CA LEU A 6 8.16 -5.36 4.52
C LEU A 6 7.14 -5.76 3.45
N GLN A 7 7.05 -7.06 3.10
CA GLN A 7 6.00 -7.58 2.22
C GLN A 7 4.59 -7.37 2.79
N GLY A 8 4.40 -7.67 4.08
CA GLY A 8 3.12 -7.46 4.76
C GLY A 8 2.70 -5.99 4.78
N LEU A 9 3.61 -5.09 5.18
CA LEU A 9 3.40 -3.64 5.20
C LEU A 9 3.10 -3.08 3.80
N SER A 10 3.84 -3.51 2.79
CA SER A 10 3.63 -3.13 1.40
C SER A 10 2.27 -3.61 0.88
N GLY A 11 1.89 -4.85 1.19
CA GLY A 11 0.57 -5.39 0.88
C GLY A 11 -0.57 -4.62 1.56
N LEU A 12 -0.41 -4.27 2.84
CA LEU A 12 -1.37 -3.42 3.55
C LEU A 12 -1.48 -2.03 2.92
N GLY A 13 -0.35 -1.41 2.56
CA GLY A 13 -0.35 -0.15 1.82
C GLY A 13 -1.13 -0.23 0.52
N LEU A 14 -0.96 -1.32 -0.23
CA LEU A 14 -1.70 -1.58 -1.46
C LEU A 14 -3.21 -1.79 -1.22
N VAL A 15 -3.59 -2.51 -0.17
CA VAL A 15 -5.00 -2.66 0.21
C VAL A 15 -5.61 -1.31 0.56
N LEU A 16 -4.85 -0.44 1.25
CA LEU A 16 -5.29 0.89 1.64
C LEU A 16 -5.50 1.83 0.43
N THR A 17 -4.94 1.55 -0.76
CA THR A 17 -5.25 2.32 -1.97
C THR A 17 -6.51 1.84 -2.71
N VAL A 18 -7.06 0.67 -2.37
CA VAL A 18 -8.22 0.11 -3.09
C VAL A 18 -9.44 -0.01 -2.18
N ALA A 19 -9.26 -0.47 -0.94
CA ALA A 19 -10.36 -0.68 0.01
C ALA A 19 -11.18 0.61 0.26
N PRO A 20 -10.58 1.80 0.49
CA PRO A 20 -11.34 3.02 0.76
C PRO A 20 -12.31 3.41 -0.35
N SER A 21 -12.04 3.03 -1.61
CA SER A 21 -12.95 3.28 -2.73
C SER A 21 -14.32 2.65 -2.49
N TRP A 22 -14.37 1.41 -1.99
CA TRP A 22 -15.63 0.76 -1.62
C TRP A 22 -16.33 1.44 -0.44
N LEU A 23 -15.57 1.96 0.52
CA LEU A 23 -16.15 2.68 1.67
C LEU A 23 -16.79 4.00 1.25
N VAL A 24 -16.22 4.71 0.26
CA VAL A 24 -16.84 5.91 -0.34
C VAL A 24 -18.15 5.53 -1.04
N PHE A 25 -18.14 4.49 -1.89
CA PHE A 25 -19.35 4.04 -2.58
C PHE A 25 -20.45 3.56 -1.62
N ALA A 26 -20.06 2.98 -0.48
CA ALA A 26 -20.98 2.57 0.58
C ALA A 26 -21.46 3.75 1.47
N GLY A 27 -21.00 4.98 1.22
CA GLY A 27 -21.33 6.16 2.02
C GLY A 27 -20.79 6.12 3.46
N ARG A 28 -19.76 5.30 3.71
CA ARG A 28 -19.21 5.05 5.07
C ARG A 28 -18.11 6.04 5.45
N ILE A 29 -17.41 6.60 4.46
CA ILE A 29 -16.34 7.59 4.67
C ILE A 29 -16.52 8.75 3.69
N THR A 30 -16.00 9.92 4.05
CA THR A 30 -15.98 11.07 3.14
C THR A 30 -14.89 10.90 2.08
N TRP A 31 -14.98 11.73 1.04
CA TRP A 31 -13.97 11.76 -0.02
C TRP A 31 -12.61 12.22 0.51
N GLU A 32 -12.57 13.18 1.45
CA GLU A 32 -11.28 13.63 2.03
C GLU A 32 -10.59 12.48 2.76
N MET A 33 -11.33 11.74 3.60
CA MET A 33 -10.75 10.60 4.31
C MET A 33 -10.28 9.49 3.37
N HIS A 34 -10.98 9.28 2.25
CA HIS A 34 -10.50 8.38 1.19
C HIS A 34 -9.18 8.86 0.57
N ALA A 35 -9.07 10.15 0.22
CA ALA A 35 -7.87 10.73 -0.36
C ALA A 35 -6.67 10.60 0.59
N ASP A 36 -6.87 10.85 1.89
CA ASP A 36 -5.83 10.67 2.90
C ASP A 36 -5.38 9.21 3.03
N LEU A 37 -6.34 8.27 3.09
CA LEU A 37 -6.03 6.84 3.16
C LEU A 37 -5.28 6.35 1.92
N MET A 38 -5.66 6.83 0.73
CA MET A 38 -4.96 6.56 -0.53
C MET A 38 -3.53 7.10 -0.51
N LEU A 39 -3.32 8.32 -0.02
CA LEU A 39 -2.00 8.94 0.08
C LEU A 39 -1.11 8.16 1.03
N VAL A 40 -1.61 7.83 2.22
CA VAL A 40 -0.89 7.04 3.23
C VAL A 40 -0.58 5.64 2.70
N GLY A 41 -1.54 4.99 2.05
CA GLY A 41 -1.36 3.67 1.45
C GLY A 41 -0.30 3.67 0.36
N THR A 42 -0.33 4.67 -0.51
CA THR A 42 0.64 4.85 -1.59
C THR A 42 2.04 5.11 -1.03
N ALA A 43 2.17 6.03 -0.07
CA ALA A 43 3.44 6.33 0.58
C ALA A 43 4.01 5.11 1.30
N LEU A 44 3.18 4.36 2.02
CA LEU A 44 3.59 3.13 2.72
C LEU A 44 4.03 2.05 1.73
N TRP A 45 3.28 1.84 0.64
CA TRP A 45 3.66 0.89 -0.39
C TRP A 45 4.98 1.29 -1.06
N PHE A 46 5.11 2.55 -1.51
CA PHE A 46 6.34 3.03 -2.16
C PHE A 46 7.55 2.98 -1.23
N ALA A 47 7.39 3.31 0.04
CA ALA A 47 8.47 3.28 1.02
C ALA A 47 8.87 1.86 1.44
N THR A 48 8.08 0.83 1.12
CA THR A 48 8.38 -0.55 1.55
C THR A 48 8.63 -1.50 0.38
N ALA A 49 7.99 -1.30 -0.78
CA ALA A 49 8.06 -2.15 -1.95
C ALA A 49 9.49 -2.39 -2.48
N PRO A 50 10.32 -1.35 -2.68
CA PRO A 50 11.68 -1.53 -3.22
C PRO A 50 12.59 -2.38 -2.32
N PHE A 51 12.34 -2.39 -1.01
CA PHE A 51 13.20 -3.08 -0.04
C PHE A 51 12.98 -4.60 -0.01
N TRP A 52 11.88 -5.09 -0.59
CA TRP A 52 11.64 -6.52 -0.71
C TRP A 52 11.46 -6.99 -2.16
N MET A 53 11.07 -6.13 -3.10
CA MET A 53 11.10 -6.48 -4.53
C MET A 53 12.57 -6.62 -4.96
N ARG A 54 12.99 -7.86 -5.26
CA ARG A 54 14.36 -8.16 -5.70
C ARG A 54 14.66 -7.36 -6.97
N SER A 55 15.76 -6.60 -6.97
CA SER A 55 16.31 -6.06 -8.21
C SER A 55 16.85 -7.22 -9.06
N LYS A 56 16.61 -7.17 -10.38
CA LYS A 56 17.02 -8.19 -11.37
C LYS A 56 18.53 -8.44 -11.48
N ALA A 57 19.37 -7.82 -10.65
CA ALA A 57 20.82 -8.01 -10.66
C ALA A 57 21.27 -9.46 -10.34
N ASP A 58 20.36 -10.31 -9.83
CA ASP A 58 20.60 -11.74 -9.61
C ASP A 58 20.41 -12.62 -10.89
N MET A 59 20.20 -12.02 -12.07
CA MET A 59 19.98 -12.70 -13.36
C MET A 59 21.11 -12.46 -14.40
N LEU A 60 22.29 -11.99 -13.98
CA LEU A 60 23.48 -11.84 -14.83
C LEU A 60 24.64 -12.67 -14.30
#